data_AF-A0A7J6G0D4-F1
#
_entry.id   AF-A0A7J6G0D4-F1
#
_cell.length_a   1.000
_cell.length_b   1.000
_cell.length_c   1.000
_cell.angle_alpha   90.00
_cell.angle_beta   90.00
_cell.angle_gamma   90.00
#
_symmetry.space_group_name_H-M   'P 1'
#
loop_
_entity.id
_entity.type
_entity.pdbx_description
1 polymer ?
#
loop_
_entity_poly.entity_id
_entity_poly.type
_entity_poly.pdbx_seq_one_letter_code
_entity_poly.pdbx_strand_id
1 'polypeptide(L)'
;MFNLASPATIEDDEPLFYDETEYPISTTENTVQISYETLMNINNTEALITIQDMFAAVYFPSFSFIIDEIIDCGRKMMNNNNLNEEVGVDVYVHVFVNELPQLDWDDDDDGDDDYNMDDFPICFVASSEESIEKLEKVQDVSVGSEATKLPCTHAYHKQCVVEWLQS
;
A
#
# COMPACT_ATOMS: atom_id res chain seq x y z
N MET A 1 7.65 38.33 62.72
CA MET A 1 7.50 39.02 61.42
C MET A 1 8.42 38.31 60.44
N PHE A 2 7.88 37.37 59.68
CA PHE A 2 8.58 36.74 58.57
C PHE A 2 7.68 36.93 57.35
N ASN A 3 8.15 37.75 56.41
CA ASN A 3 7.57 37.85 55.07
C ASN A 3 7.89 36.54 54.34
N LEU A 4 6.86 35.75 54.07
CA LEU A 4 6.95 34.69 53.07
C LEU A 4 6.48 35.30 51.75
N ALA A 5 7.44 35.57 50.87
CA ALA A 5 7.17 35.84 49.47
C ALA A 5 6.40 34.64 48.88
N SER A 6 5.34 34.93 48.13
CA SER A 6 4.64 33.92 47.33
C SER A 6 5.65 33.25 46.38
N PRO A 7 5.65 31.92 46.24
CA PRO A 7 6.33 31.31 45.10
C PRO A 7 5.58 31.74 43.85
N ALA A 8 6.32 32.27 42.88
CA ALA A 8 5.84 32.60 41.56
C ALA A 8 5.08 31.39 41.00
N THR A 9 3.87 31.64 40.49
CA THR A 9 3.19 30.73 39.58
C THR A 9 4.16 30.43 38.45
N ILE A 10 4.69 29.21 38.43
CA ILE A 10 5.26 28.64 37.23
C ILE A 10 4.07 28.56 36.29
N GLU A 11 4.02 29.47 35.33
CA GLU A 11 3.15 29.33 34.18
C GLU A 11 3.55 27.99 33.56
N ASP A 12 2.62 27.03 33.59
CA ASP A 12 2.75 25.78 32.86
C ASP A 12 2.93 26.17 31.39
N ASP A 13 4.17 26.13 30.92
CA ASP A 13 4.48 26.08 29.50
C ASP A 13 3.88 24.76 28.99
N GLU A 14 2.59 24.80 28.61
CA GLU A 14 2.03 23.75 27.80
C GLU A 14 2.89 23.64 26.53
N PRO A 15 3.38 22.44 26.17
CA PRO A 15 4.05 22.27 24.89
C PRO A 15 3.04 22.58 23.79
N LEU A 16 3.18 23.76 23.17
CA LEU A 16 2.34 24.29 22.08
C LEU A 16 2.38 23.46 20.78
N PHE A 17 3.00 22.29 20.82
CA PHE A 17 3.09 21.36 19.71
C PHE A 17 2.96 19.95 20.28
N TYR A 18 1.70 19.52 20.50
CA TYR A 18 1.41 18.12 20.23
C TYR A 18 1.67 17.95 18.74
N ASP A 19 2.82 17.37 18.39
CA ASP A 19 3.03 16.82 17.06
C ASP A 19 2.14 15.58 16.94
N GLU A 20 0.83 15.82 16.84
CA GLU A 20 -0.20 14.86 16.43
C GLU A 20 -0.18 14.71 14.90
N THR A 21 1.02 14.72 14.28
CA THR A 21 1.16 14.05 12.99
C THR A 21 1.19 12.55 13.26
N GLU A 22 0.05 12.00 13.66
CA GLU A 22 -0.22 10.57 13.62
C GLU A 22 -0.22 10.20 12.13
N TYR A 23 0.98 10.01 11.58
CA TYR A 23 1.15 9.53 10.22
C TYR A 23 0.24 8.31 10.08
N PRO A 24 -0.54 8.20 8.99
CA PRO A 24 -1.42 7.07 8.81
C PRO A 24 -0.57 5.80 8.83
N ILE A 25 -0.62 5.09 9.94
CA ILE A 25 0.06 3.84 10.19
C ILE A 25 -0.94 2.74 9.90
N SER A 26 -0.59 1.85 8.99
CA SER A 26 -1.32 0.61 8.77
C SER A 26 -0.49 -0.56 9.29
N THR A 27 -1.12 -1.38 10.14
CA THR A 27 -0.53 -2.59 10.70
C THR A 27 -1.34 -3.78 10.25
N THR A 28 -0.67 -4.80 9.71
CA THR A 28 -1.28 -6.10 9.44
C THR A 28 -0.43 -7.21 10.05
N GLU A 29 -1.08 -8.16 10.69
CA GLU A 29 -0.47 -9.30 11.39
C GLU A 29 -1.07 -10.59 10.84
N ASN A 30 -0.24 -11.63 10.76
CA ASN A 30 -0.70 -12.97 10.48
C ASN A 30 0.15 -13.97 11.26
N THR A 31 -0.50 -14.95 11.89
CA THR A 31 0.17 -16.02 12.63
C THR A 31 -0.31 -17.37 12.09
N VAL A 32 0.63 -18.27 11.84
CA VAL A 32 0.33 -19.65 11.39
C VAL A 32 1.11 -20.65 12.23
N GLN A 33 0.46 -21.76 12.58
CA GLN A 33 1.09 -22.91 13.21
C GLN A 33 1.49 -23.92 12.14
N ILE A 34 2.74 -24.38 12.20
CA ILE A 34 3.28 -25.39 11.29
C ILE A 34 3.61 -26.64 12.11
N SER A 35 3.03 -27.78 11.72
CA SER A 35 3.25 -29.06 12.38
C SER A 35 4.68 -29.57 12.21
N TYR A 36 5.13 -30.40 13.15
CA TYR A 36 6.42 -31.09 13.07
C TYR A 36 6.60 -31.85 11.76
N GLU A 37 5.58 -32.61 11.36
CA GLU A 37 5.61 -33.43 10.15
C GLU A 37 5.80 -32.56 8.89
N THR A 38 5.07 -31.45 8.81
CA THR A 38 5.14 -30.51 7.70
C THR A 38 6.50 -29.79 7.66
N LEU A 39 7.04 -29.37 8.80
CA LEU A 39 8.29 -28.61 8.90
C LEU A 39 9.55 -29.48 8.68
N MET A 40 9.52 -30.73 9.14
CA MET A 40 10.62 -31.68 9.01
C MET A 40 10.59 -32.50 7.72
N ASN A 41 9.56 -32.32 6.89
CA ASN A 41 9.48 -32.95 5.58
C ASN A 41 10.66 -32.51 4.71
N ILE A 42 11.33 -33.49 4.07
CA ILE A 42 12.48 -33.26 3.20
C ILE A 42 12.14 -32.32 2.04
N ASN A 43 10.90 -32.40 1.52
CA ASN A 43 10.49 -31.65 0.34
C ASN A 43 10.12 -30.19 0.63
N ASN A 44 9.89 -29.82 1.91
CA ASN A 44 9.49 -28.47 2.36
C ASN A 44 8.30 -27.82 1.63
N THR A 45 7.63 -28.52 0.72
CA THR A 45 6.69 -27.91 -0.22
C THR A 45 5.47 -27.35 0.52
N GLU A 46 4.94 -28.11 1.48
CA GLU A 46 3.82 -27.68 2.30
C GLU A 46 4.21 -26.49 3.19
N ALA A 47 5.34 -26.57 3.90
CA ALA A 47 5.82 -25.47 4.74
C ALA A 47 6.05 -24.18 3.93
N LEU A 48 6.60 -24.30 2.73
CA LEU A 48 6.83 -23.17 1.82
C LEU A 48 5.51 -22.54 1.38
N ILE A 49 4.54 -23.35 0.94
CA ILE A 49 3.21 -22.85 0.54
C ILE A 49 2.53 -22.16 1.72
N THR A 50 2.58 -22.75 2.91
CA THR A 50 1.98 -22.18 4.12
C THR A 50 2.56 -20.81 4.47
N ILE A 51 3.88 -20.66 4.46
CA ILE A 51 4.54 -19.36 4.75
C ILE A 51 4.29 -18.36 3.59
N GLN A 52 4.21 -18.85 2.35
CA GLN A 52 3.91 -17.99 1.21
C GLN A 52 2.48 -17.44 1.25
N ASP A 53 1.51 -18.27 1.63
CA ASP A 53 0.12 -17.86 1.86
C ASP A 53 0.02 -16.85 3.02
N MET A 54 0.80 -17.09 4.09
CA MET A 54 0.94 -16.16 5.22
C MET A 54 1.47 -14.79 4.76
N PHE A 55 2.50 -14.76 3.92
CA PHE A 55 3.02 -13.50 3.36
C PHE A 55 1.97 -12.80 2.49
N ALA A 56 1.24 -13.55 1.66
CA ALA A 56 0.18 -12.98 0.83
C ALA A 56 -0.94 -12.35 1.68
N ALA A 57 -1.26 -12.93 2.84
CA ALA A 57 -2.29 -12.39 3.76
C ALA A 57 -1.92 -11.03 4.36
N VAL A 58 -0.63 -10.71 4.46
CA VAL A 58 -0.12 -9.40 4.92
C VAL A 58 0.37 -8.52 3.76
N TYR A 59 0.00 -8.84 2.51
CA TYR A 59 0.45 -8.16 1.30
C TYR A 59 1.99 -8.10 1.15
N PHE A 60 2.70 -9.02 1.79
CA PHE A 60 4.14 -9.07 1.78
C PHE A 60 4.63 -9.85 0.53
N PRO A 61 5.62 -9.34 -0.22
CA PRO A 61 6.12 -10.01 -1.40
C PRO A 61 6.72 -11.39 -1.08
N SER A 62 6.56 -12.33 -2.01
CA SER A 62 7.19 -13.64 -1.87
C SER A 62 8.71 -13.53 -2.12
N PHE A 63 9.48 -13.65 -1.04
CA PHE A 63 10.93 -13.74 -1.10
C PHE A 63 11.36 -15.14 -0.68
N SER A 64 11.75 -15.98 -1.65
CA SER A 64 12.10 -17.38 -1.39
C SER A 64 13.20 -17.54 -0.35
N PHE A 65 14.20 -16.65 -0.35
CA PHE A 65 15.30 -16.69 0.63
C PHE A 65 14.81 -16.48 2.08
N ILE A 66 13.81 -15.61 2.29
CA ILE A 66 13.25 -15.37 3.62
C ILE A 66 12.46 -16.60 4.07
N ILE A 67 11.66 -17.17 3.17
CA ILE A 67 10.87 -18.37 3.46
C ILE A 67 11.79 -19.53 3.84
N ASP A 68 12.87 -19.75 3.08
CA ASP A 68 13.87 -20.77 3.39
C ASP A 68 14.52 -20.53 4.76
N GLU A 69 14.85 -19.29 5.08
CA GLU A 69 15.45 -18.93 6.38
C GLU A 69 14.49 -19.13 7.56
N ILE A 70 13.19 -18.83 7.38
CA ILE A 70 12.14 -19.12 8.36
C ILE A 70 12.02 -20.63 8.61
N ILE A 71 11.99 -21.44 7.54
CA ILE A 71 11.92 -22.90 7.66
C ILE A 71 13.15 -23.44 8.40
N ASP A 72 14.34 -22.97 8.03
CA ASP A 72 15.60 -23.40 8.63
C ASP A 72 15.68 -23.00 10.12
N CYS A 73 15.16 -21.82 10.45
CA CYS A 73 15.03 -21.35 11.83
C CYS A 73 14.05 -22.23 12.63
N GLY A 74 12.88 -22.53 12.08
CA GLY A 74 11.89 -23.40 12.71
C GLY A 74 12.44 -24.81 12.98
N ARG A 75 13.18 -25.38 12.03
CA ARG A 75 13.87 -26.68 12.20
C ARG A 75 14.89 -26.64 13.33
N LYS A 76 15.70 -25.57 13.40
CA LYS A 76 16.66 -25.37 14.51
C LYS A 76 15.94 -25.25 15.84
N MET A 77 14.83 -24.51 15.91
CA MET A 77 14.03 -24.38 17.14
C MET A 77 13.47 -25.72 17.60
N MET A 78 12.89 -26.51 16.69
CA MET A 78 12.36 -27.84 17.04
C MET A 78 13.45 -28.77 17.56
N ASN A 79 14.57 -28.86 16.83
CA ASN A 79 15.66 -29.78 17.17
C ASN A 79 16.39 -29.36 18.46
N ASN A 80 16.59 -28.07 18.70
CA ASN A 80 17.29 -27.59 19.90
C ASN A 80 16.46 -27.76 21.17
N ASN A 81 15.13 -27.65 21.05
CA ASN A 81 14.22 -27.70 22.18
C ASN A 81 13.52 -29.06 22.35
N ASN A 82 13.84 -30.05 21.49
CA ASN A 82 13.14 -31.34 21.42
C ASN A 82 11.61 -31.18 21.35
N LEU A 83 11.14 -30.22 20.53
CA LEU A 83 9.73 -30.00 20.29
C LEU A 83 9.26 -30.95 19.18
N ASN A 84 8.14 -31.61 19.43
CA ASN A 84 7.61 -32.66 18.55
C ASN A 84 6.19 -32.36 18.05
N GLU A 85 5.64 -31.20 18.40
CA GLU A 85 4.26 -30.82 18.09
C GLU A 85 4.24 -29.80 16.96
N GLU A 86 4.38 -28.51 17.27
CA GLU A 86 4.18 -27.42 16.31
C GLU A 86 5.14 -26.25 16.59
N VAL A 87 5.42 -25.47 15.55
CA VAL A 87 6.10 -24.17 15.64
C VAL A 87 5.16 -23.10 15.10
N GLY A 88 4.93 -22.07 15.89
CA GLY A 88 4.23 -20.87 15.44
C GLY A 88 5.18 -19.93 14.70
N VAL A 89 4.75 -19.46 13.53
CA VAL A 89 5.41 -18.39 12.79
C VAL A 89 4.47 -17.19 12.83
N ASP A 90 5.01 -16.03 13.21
CA ASP A 90 4.29 -14.77 13.28
C ASP A 90 4.99 -13.72 12.42
N VAL A 91 4.22 -13.01 11.59
CA VAL A 91 4.71 -12.00 10.66
C VAL A 91 3.94 -10.71 10.86
N TYR A 92 4.70 -9.67 11.20
CA TYR A 92 4.20 -8.33 11.44
C TYR A 92 4.71 -7.38 10.36
N VAL A 93 3.79 -6.73 9.65
CA VAL A 93 4.12 -5.71 8.63
C VAL A 93 3.57 -4.37 9.07
N HIS A 94 4.47 -3.39 9.18
CA HIS A 94 4.16 -2.03 9.56
C HIS A 94 4.48 -1.09 8.40
N VAL A 95 3.47 -0.42 7.86
CA VAL A 95 3.60 0.53 6.76
C VAL A 95 3.28 1.93 7.28
N PHE A 96 4.20 2.85 7.07
CA PHE A 96 4.05 4.25 7.42
C PHE A 96 4.30 5.12 6.17
N VAL A 97 3.49 6.16 5.99
CA VAL A 97 3.65 7.14 4.92
C VAL A 97 4.26 8.40 5.54
N ASN A 98 5.51 8.68 5.20
CA ASN A 98 6.25 9.84 5.76
C ASN A 98 5.70 11.17 5.29
N GLU A 99 5.24 11.27 4.04
CA GLU A 99 4.68 12.50 3.48
C GLU A 99 3.57 12.09 2.53
N LEU A 100 2.33 12.51 2.82
CA LEU A 100 1.27 12.42 1.83
C LEU A 100 1.61 13.39 0.70
N PRO A 101 1.39 13.01 -0.58
CA PRO A 101 1.48 13.98 -1.67
C PRO A 101 0.56 15.14 -1.31
N GLN A 102 1.12 16.35 -1.25
CA GLN A 102 0.32 17.55 -1.10
C GLN A 102 -0.60 17.57 -2.30
N LEU A 103 -1.89 17.34 -2.07
CA LEU A 103 -2.88 17.67 -3.06
C LEU A 103 -3.05 19.17 -2.89
N ASP A 104 -2.61 19.91 -3.88
CA ASP A 104 -2.89 21.32 -4.11
C ASP A 104 -4.40 21.43 -4.37
N TRP A 105 -5.18 21.41 -3.29
CA TRP A 105 -6.54 21.90 -3.29
C TRP A 105 -6.30 23.40 -3.26
N ASP A 106 -6.34 24.04 -4.42
CA ASP A 106 -6.37 25.50 -4.52
C ASP A 106 -7.62 25.97 -3.76
N ASP A 107 -7.50 26.11 -2.44
CA ASP A 107 -8.45 26.73 -1.52
C ASP A 107 -8.33 28.26 -1.65
N ASP A 108 -8.36 28.75 -2.89
CA ASP A 108 -8.56 30.15 -3.21
C ASP A 108 -9.99 30.29 -3.76
N ASP A 109 -10.99 30.09 -2.90
CA ASP A 109 -12.33 30.60 -3.17
C ASP A 109 -12.99 31.19 -1.92
N ASP A 110 -12.41 32.30 -1.44
CA ASP A 110 -13.16 33.33 -0.71
C ASP A 110 -13.96 34.22 -1.70
N GLY A 111 -14.63 33.59 -2.67
CA GLY A 111 -15.51 34.22 -3.65
C GLY A 111 -16.97 33.94 -3.32
N ASP A 112 -17.66 34.93 -2.75
CA ASP A 112 -19.12 34.97 -2.76
C ASP A 112 -19.60 35.22 -4.20
N ASP A 113 -19.69 34.16 -5.00
CA ASP A 113 -20.28 34.20 -6.33
C ASP A 113 -21.45 33.22 -6.44
N ASP A 114 -22.63 33.81 -6.40
CA ASP A 114 -23.87 33.27 -6.95
C ASP A 114 -23.70 33.02 -8.47
N TYR A 115 -22.97 31.97 -8.83
CA TYR A 115 -22.97 31.42 -10.17
C TYR A 115 -24.26 30.63 -10.36
N ASN A 116 -25.28 31.34 -10.82
CA ASN A 116 -26.47 30.73 -11.36
C ASN A 116 -26.11 29.83 -12.56
N MET A 117 -25.99 28.52 -12.31
CA MET A 117 -25.60 27.49 -13.29
C MET A 117 -26.61 27.30 -14.44
N ASP A 118 -27.74 28.01 -14.42
CA ASP A 118 -28.84 27.87 -15.39
C ASP A 118 -28.65 28.64 -16.72
N ASP A 119 -27.61 29.46 -16.91
CA ASP A 119 -27.51 30.36 -18.09
C ASP A 119 -26.47 29.94 -19.16
N PHE A 120 -25.81 28.78 -19.03
CA PHE A 120 -24.93 28.25 -20.09
C PHE A 120 -25.57 27.05 -20.82
N PRO A 121 -26.16 27.25 -22.01
CA PRO A 121 -26.65 26.13 -22.81
C PRO A 121 -25.46 25.24 -23.22
N ILE A 122 -25.47 24.00 -22.74
CA ILE A 122 -24.54 22.95 -23.17
C ILE A 122 -24.78 22.68 -24.66
N CYS A 123 -23.94 23.23 -25.53
CA CYS A 123 -24.00 23.01 -26.96
C CYS A 123 -23.34 21.67 -27.31
N PHE A 124 -24.15 20.63 -27.51
CA PHE A 124 -23.69 19.38 -28.12
C PHE A 124 -23.41 19.60 -29.60
N VAL A 125 -22.12 19.77 -29.94
CA VAL A 125 -21.69 19.75 -31.34
C VAL A 125 -21.40 18.29 -31.70
N ALA A 126 -22.22 17.71 -32.57
CA ALA A 126 -21.97 16.39 -33.11
C ALA A 126 -20.62 16.38 -33.86
N SER A 127 -19.82 15.34 -33.65
CA SER A 127 -18.56 15.14 -34.38
C SER A 127 -18.85 15.06 -35.89
N SER A 128 -17.97 15.64 -36.71
CA SER A 128 -18.16 15.62 -38.16
C SER A 128 -18.08 14.19 -38.70
N GLU A 129 -18.85 13.90 -39.75
CA GLU A 129 -18.88 12.57 -40.39
C GLU A 129 -17.49 12.15 -40.89
N GLU A 130 -16.68 13.10 -41.38
CA GLU A 130 -15.26 12.87 -41.71
C GLU A 130 -14.42 12.41 -40.52
N SER A 131 -14.68 12.92 -39.30
CA SER A 131 -13.92 12.54 -38.10
C SER A 131 -14.26 11.12 -37.65
N ILE A 132 -15.49 10.67 -37.91
CA ILE A 132 -15.96 9.31 -37.60
C ILE A 132 -15.42 8.33 -38.64
N GLU A 133 -15.42 8.70 -39.92
CA GLU A 133 -14.98 7.83 -41.03
C GLU A 133 -13.46 7.60 -41.03
N LYS A 134 -12.69 8.52 -40.40
CA LYS A 134 -11.23 8.40 -40.22
C LYS A 134 -10.81 7.40 -39.12
N LEU A 135 -11.77 6.82 -38.39
CA LEU A 135 -11.52 5.71 -37.49
C LEU A 135 -11.31 4.43 -38.33
N GLU A 136 -10.08 4.27 -38.80
CA GLU A 136 -9.64 3.13 -39.60
C GLU A 136 -10.01 1.81 -38.89
N LYS A 137 -10.74 0.98 -39.63
CA LYS A 137 -11.32 -0.30 -39.25
C LYS A 137 -10.32 -1.17 -38.48
N VAL A 138 -10.43 -1.21 -37.15
CA VAL A 138 -9.56 -2.04 -36.30
C VAL A 138 -9.85 -3.50 -36.62
N GLN A 139 -8.91 -4.12 -37.33
CA GLN A 139 -8.94 -5.50 -37.75
C GLN A 139 -8.89 -6.42 -36.51
N ASP A 140 -9.72 -7.45 -36.55
CA ASP A 140 -9.92 -8.56 -35.61
C ASP A 140 -8.75 -8.79 -34.64
N VAL A 141 -8.97 -8.57 -33.33
CA VAL A 141 -7.95 -8.81 -32.31
C VAL A 141 -7.89 -10.31 -32.01
N SER A 142 -6.86 -10.98 -32.52
CA SER A 142 -6.57 -12.36 -32.14
C SER A 142 -6.15 -12.41 -30.67
N VAL A 143 -6.91 -13.15 -29.87
CA VAL A 143 -6.64 -13.43 -28.44
C VAL A 143 -5.27 -14.09 -28.29
N GLY A 144 -4.32 -13.41 -27.63
CA GLY A 144 -3.01 -14.01 -27.36
C GLY A 144 -1.84 -13.10 -26.92
N SER A 145 -2.02 -11.80 -26.72
CA SER A 145 -0.94 -10.92 -26.26
C SER A 145 -1.15 -10.46 -24.81
N GLU A 146 -0.26 -10.96 -23.96
CA GLU A 146 -0.04 -10.71 -22.53
C GLU A 146 -0.23 -9.25 -22.11
N ALA A 147 -1.09 -9.02 -21.12
CA ALA A 147 -1.40 -7.71 -20.60
C ALA A 147 -0.31 -7.25 -19.62
N THR A 148 0.58 -6.37 -20.10
CA THR A 148 1.52 -5.59 -19.29
C THR A 148 0.76 -4.46 -18.59
N LYS A 149 -0.11 -4.77 -17.61
CA LYS A 149 -0.87 -3.76 -16.88
C LYS A 149 -0.09 -3.26 -15.67
N LEU A 150 0.16 -1.95 -15.65
CA LEU A 150 0.54 -1.22 -14.45
C LEU A 150 -0.65 -1.22 -13.45
N PRO A 151 -0.40 -1.21 -12.13
CA PRO A 151 -1.43 -1.43 -11.11
C PRO A 151 -2.41 -0.26 -10.89
N CYS A 152 -2.37 0.79 -11.72
CA CYS A 152 -3.24 1.96 -11.60
C CYS A 152 -4.22 2.08 -12.79
N THR A 153 -5.37 2.71 -12.56
CA THR A 153 -6.50 2.85 -13.53
C THR A 153 -6.39 4.05 -14.46
N HIS A 154 -5.28 4.80 -14.41
CA HIS A 154 -5.11 5.99 -15.23
C HIS A 154 -4.86 5.65 -16.70
N ALA A 155 -5.41 6.45 -17.59
CA ALA A 155 -5.18 6.33 -19.02
C ALA A 155 -3.83 6.97 -19.37
N TYR A 156 -2.95 6.19 -20.00
CA TYR A 156 -1.67 6.68 -20.50
C TYR A 156 -1.55 6.41 -21.99
N HIS A 157 -0.87 7.32 -22.70
CA HIS A 157 -0.39 7.01 -24.03
C HIS A 157 0.73 5.99 -23.92
N LYS A 158 0.63 4.91 -24.70
CA LYS A 158 1.61 3.80 -24.71
C LYS A 158 3.05 4.29 -24.89
N GLN A 159 3.25 5.32 -25.71
CA GLN A 159 4.56 5.89 -25.98
C GLN A 159 5.19 6.55 -24.73
N CYS A 160 4.37 7.23 -23.92
CA CYS A 160 4.85 7.94 -22.73
C CYS A 160 5.32 6.98 -21.62
N VAL A 161 4.69 5.81 -21.48
CA VAL A 161 5.11 4.80 -20.48
C VAL A 161 6.46 4.18 -20.83
N VAL A 162 6.73 3.96 -22.13
CA VAL A 162 7.98 3.33 -22.57
C VAL A 162 9.18 4.24 -22.31
N GLU A 163 9.06 5.53 -22.58
CA GLU A 163 10.13 6.51 -22.30
C GLU A 163 10.42 6.64 -20.79
N TRP A 164 9.39 6.52 -19.96
CA TRP A 164 9.53 6.52 -18.50
C TRP A 164 10.26 5.29 -17.95
N LEU A 165 9.99 4.10 -18.50
CA LEU A 165 10.66 2.86 -18.06
C LEU A 165 12.10 2.71 -18.57
N GLN A 166 12.50 3.51 -19.56
CA GLN A 166 13.83 3.46 -20.18
C GLN A 166 14.78 4.58 -19.72
N SER A 167 14.31 5.49 -18.85
CA SER A 167 15.12 6.52 -18.20
C SER A 167 15.73 6.03 -16.90
#